data_AF-A0A4R1KTY3-F1
#
_entry.id   AF-A0A4R1KTY3-F1
#
_cell.length_a   1.000
_cell.length_b   1.000
_cell.length_c   1.000
_cell.angle_alpha   90.00
_cell.angle_beta   90.00
_cell.angle_gamma   90.00
#
_symmetry.space_group_name_H-M   'P 1'
#
loop_
_entity.id
_entity.type
_entity.pdbx_description
1 polymer ?
#
loop_
_entity_poly.entity_id
_entity_poly.type
_entity_poly.pdbx_seq_one_letter_code
_entity_poly.pdbx_strand_id
1 'polypeptide(L)'
;MRRFTLFCLLFFAINAFSQTQRALPLAKYGDNLSQPLTAKERAFIDEVYGQHANKFVYSNPHRLKAIKHILRNRVVIKEMMIDDPKKAYPKLSKVPLQTGFVSNLKRDKIFNPEDFNPLKYQFKFYARGGAGYRVDGTNYHIFIKSQF
;
A
#
# COMPACT_ATOMS: atom_id res chain seq x y z
N MET A 1 23.82 4.39 70.02
CA MET A 1 22.72 5.38 69.82
C MET A 1 22.46 5.52 68.31
N ARG A 2 21.18 5.35 67.93
CA ARG A 2 20.45 5.91 66.77
C ARG A 2 21.02 5.82 65.33
N ARG A 3 20.45 4.85 64.61
CA ARG A 3 19.96 4.81 63.22
C ARG A 3 19.83 6.16 62.50
N PHE A 4 20.15 6.18 61.19
CA PHE A 4 19.25 6.73 60.16
C PHE A 4 19.53 6.09 58.79
N THR A 5 18.57 5.28 58.33
CA THR A 5 18.48 4.73 56.99
C THR A 5 17.96 5.83 56.06
N LEU A 6 18.67 6.17 54.99
CA LEU A 6 18.16 7.06 53.94
C LEU A 6 17.86 6.23 52.69
N PHE A 7 16.58 5.92 52.50
CA PHE A 7 16.05 5.20 51.36
C PHE A 7 15.65 6.25 50.29
N CYS A 8 16.49 6.47 49.28
CA CYS A 8 16.15 7.33 48.14
C CYS A 8 15.26 6.54 47.16
N LEU A 9 13.94 6.71 47.28
CA LEU A 9 12.96 6.25 46.29
C LEU A 9 13.00 7.19 45.07
N LEU A 10 13.69 6.76 44.02
CA LEU A 10 13.62 7.33 42.67
C LEU A 10 12.27 6.94 42.05
N PHE A 11 11.25 7.79 42.19
CA PHE A 11 10.06 7.76 41.34
C PHE A 11 10.38 8.38 39.98
N PHE A 12 10.95 7.61 39.07
CA PHE A 12 10.96 7.99 37.65
C PHE A 12 9.57 7.70 37.09
N ALA A 13 8.78 8.76 36.89
CA ALA A 13 7.47 8.70 36.26
C ALA A 13 7.58 8.07 34.87
N ILE A 14 6.99 6.89 34.73
CA ILE A 14 6.79 6.23 33.44
C ILE A 14 5.69 7.01 32.74
N ASN A 15 6.05 7.99 31.90
CA ASN A 15 5.09 8.61 31.00
C ASN A 15 4.71 7.58 29.92
N ALA A 16 3.74 6.72 30.23
CA ALA A 16 3.07 5.90 29.25
C ALA A 16 2.15 6.81 28.42
N PHE A 17 2.71 7.42 27.36
CA PHE A 17 1.89 8.00 26.30
C PHE A 17 1.15 6.87 25.58
N SER A 18 -0.03 6.52 26.08
CA SER A 18 -0.99 5.70 25.35
C SER A 18 -1.55 6.55 24.21
N GLN A 19 -0.98 6.42 23.01
CA GLN A 19 -1.62 6.94 21.80
C GLN A 19 -2.92 6.16 21.59
N THR A 20 -4.05 6.77 21.94
CA THR A 20 -5.37 6.27 21.56
C THR A 20 -5.49 6.30 20.05
N GLN A 21 -5.16 5.19 19.39
CA GLN A 21 -5.36 5.05 17.95
C GLN A 21 -6.87 5.09 17.67
N ARG A 22 -7.34 6.19 17.08
CA ARG A 22 -8.73 6.31 16.63
C ARG A 22 -9.07 5.16 15.68
N ALA A 23 -10.18 4.49 15.92
CA ALA A 23 -10.69 3.43 15.05
C ALA A 23 -10.66 3.85 13.58
N LEU A 24 -10.29 2.92 12.70
CA LEU A 24 -10.32 3.14 11.26
C LEU A 24 -11.79 3.03 10.80
N PRO A 25 -12.27 3.95 9.96
CA PRO A 25 -13.59 3.80 9.34
C PRO A 25 -13.64 2.54 8.46
N LEU A 26 -14.83 2.10 8.08
CA LEU A 26 -14.96 0.95 7.17
C LEU A 26 -14.54 1.32 5.75
N ALA A 27 -13.99 0.35 5.03
CA ALA A 27 -13.62 0.56 3.63
C ALA A 27 -14.86 0.83 2.76
N LYS A 28 -14.78 1.82 1.87
CA LYS A 28 -15.88 2.18 0.97
C LYS A 28 -15.70 1.49 -0.38
N TYR A 29 -16.64 0.61 -0.70
CA TYR A 29 -16.64 -0.16 -1.93
C TYR A 29 -17.73 0.35 -2.88
N GLY A 30 -17.38 0.58 -4.15
CA GLY A 30 -18.36 0.90 -5.20
C GLY A 30 -19.00 -0.35 -5.79
N ASP A 31 -20.11 -0.17 -6.50
CA ASP A 31 -20.91 -1.26 -7.08
C ASP A 31 -20.18 -2.02 -8.19
N ASN A 32 -19.19 -1.38 -8.81
CA ASN A 32 -18.37 -1.97 -9.87
C ASN A 32 -17.56 -3.20 -9.43
N LEU A 33 -17.48 -3.53 -8.14
CA LEU A 33 -16.69 -4.65 -7.62
C LEU A 33 -17.39 -6.01 -7.69
N SER A 34 -18.71 -6.03 -7.86
CA SER A 34 -19.49 -7.25 -8.09
C SER A 34 -19.15 -7.88 -9.45
N GLN A 35 -18.78 -7.06 -10.43
CA GLN A 35 -18.45 -7.50 -11.77
C GLN A 35 -17.23 -8.44 -11.79
N PRO A 36 -17.21 -9.48 -12.67
CA PRO A 36 -16.07 -10.38 -12.83
C PRO A 36 -14.75 -9.66 -13.10
N LEU A 37 -13.62 -10.34 -12.87
CA LEU A 37 -12.32 -9.81 -13.29
C LEU A 37 -12.27 -9.68 -14.81
N THR A 38 -11.70 -8.59 -15.30
CA THR A 38 -11.28 -8.53 -16.71
C THR A 38 -10.07 -9.42 -16.94
N ALA A 39 -9.77 -9.75 -18.20
CA ALA A 39 -8.59 -10.52 -18.55
C ALA A 39 -7.29 -9.85 -18.04
N LYS A 40 -7.20 -8.53 -18.16
CA LYS A 40 -6.06 -7.73 -17.67
C LYS A 40 -5.90 -7.80 -16.16
N GLU A 41 -6.99 -7.65 -15.41
CA GLU A 41 -6.93 -7.72 -13.94
C GLU A 41 -6.55 -9.12 -13.45
N ARG A 42 -7.05 -10.17 -14.12
CA ARG A 42 -6.64 -11.55 -13.87
C ARG A 42 -5.15 -11.73 -14.15
N ALA A 43 -4.65 -11.28 -15.30
CA ALA A 43 -3.24 -11.34 -15.65
C ALA A 43 -2.36 -10.62 -14.61
N PHE A 44 -2.80 -9.46 -14.13
CA PHE A 44 -2.09 -8.71 -13.08
C PHE A 44 -1.97 -9.49 -11.76
N ILE A 45 -3.03 -10.21 -11.38
CA ILE A 45 -3.01 -11.08 -10.20
C ILE A 45 -2.11 -12.29 -10.45
N ASP A 46 -2.25 -12.95 -11.59
CA ASP A 46 -1.49 -14.15 -11.92
C ASP A 46 0.02 -13.87 -12.04
N GLU A 47 0.42 -12.69 -12.54
CA GLU A 47 1.83 -12.28 -12.59
C GLU A 47 2.48 -12.20 -11.20
N VAL A 48 1.75 -11.68 -10.21
CA VAL A 48 2.29 -11.43 -8.87
C VAL A 48 2.18 -12.64 -7.96
N TYR A 49 1.09 -13.40 -8.07
CA TYR A 49 0.81 -14.53 -7.19
C TYR A 49 1.15 -15.89 -7.84
N GLY A 50 1.25 -15.98 -9.15
CA GLY A 50 1.56 -17.21 -9.88
C GLY A 50 0.61 -18.36 -9.50
N GLN A 51 1.20 -19.53 -9.24
CA GLN A 51 0.46 -20.73 -8.81
C GLN A 51 -0.29 -20.55 -7.48
N HIS A 52 0.08 -19.54 -6.69
CA HIS A 52 -0.56 -19.22 -5.40
C HIS A 52 -1.81 -18.34 -5.55
N ALA A 53 -2.11 -17.82 -6.75
CA ALA A 53 -3.22 -16.91 -7.00
C ALA A 53 -4.56 -17.49 -6.54
N ASN A 54 -4.81 -18.79 -6.78
CA ASN A 54 -6.05 -19.42 -6.34
C ASN A 54 -6.20 -19.40 -4.82
N LYS A 55 -5.19 -19.87 -4.08
CA LYS A 55 -5.24 -19.99 -2.62
C LYS A 55 -5.32 -18.63 -1.90
N PHE A 56 -4.59 -17.63 -2.38
CA PHE A 56 -4.44 -16.36 -1.68
C PHE A 56 -5.32 -15.24 -2.22
N VAL A 57 -5.91 -15.40 -3.42
CA VAL A 57 -6.74 -14.37 -4.03
C VAL A 57 -8.09 -14.93 -4.45
N TYR A 58 -8.15 -15.89 -5.37
CA TYR A 58 -9.42 -16.27 -6.01
C TYR A 58 -10.38 -17.00 -5.08
N SER A 59 -9.88 -17.85 -4.19
CA SER A 59 -10.71 -18.59 -3.22
C SER A 59 -11.15 -17.74 -2.02
N ASN A 60 -10.65 -16.51 -1.88
CA ASN A 60 -10.99 -15.60 -0.80
C ASN A 60 -11.77 -14.39 -1.36
N PRO A 61 -13.12 -14.39 -1.27
CA PRO A 61 -13.95 -13.33 -1.85
C PRO A 61 -13.62 -11.93 -1.32
N HIS A 62 -13.30 -11.81 -0.03
CA HIS A 62 -12.93 -10.53 0.57
C HIS A 62 -11.60 -10.01 0.00
N ARG A 63 -10.60 -10.89 -0.14
CA ARG A 63 -9.31 -10.53 -0.73
C ARG A 63 -9.44 -10.16 -2.21
N LEU A 64 -10.22 -10.92 -2.97
CA LEU A 64 -10.52 -10.61 -4.37
C LEU A 64 -11.21 -9.24 -4.49
N LYS A 65 -12.21 -8.97 -3.64
CA LYS A 65 -12.90 -7.67 -3.60
C LYS A 65 -11.94 -6.52 -3.29
N ALA A 66 -11.02 -6.72 -2.33
CA ALA A 66 -10.01 -5.72 -1.99
C ALA A 66 -9.04 -5.43 -3.16
N ILE A 67 -8.59 -6.47 -3.88
CA ILE A 67 -7.73 -6.30 -5.05
C ILE A 67 -8.47 -5.60 -6.19
N LYS A 68 -9.71 -5.99 -6.50
CA LYS A 68 -10.53 -5.26 -7.48
C LYS A 68 -10.68 -3.79 -7.11
N HIS A 69 -10.88 -3.49 -5.82
CA HIS A 69 -10.97 -2.12 -5.35
C HIS A 69 -9.66 -1.34 -5.54
N ILE A 70 -8.51 -1.97 -5.31
CA ILE A 70 -7.19 -1.39 -5.61
C ILE A 70 -7.09 -1.05 -7.10
N LEU A 71 -7.36 -2.02 -7.98
CA LEU A 71 -7.18 -1.90 -9.43
C LEU A 71 -8.16 -0.92 -10.08
N ARG A 72 -9.43 -0.93 -9.67
CA ARG A 72 -10.50 -0.17 -10.34
C ARG A 72 -10.68 1.25 -9.80
N ASN A 73 -10.49 1.44 -8.50
CA ASN A 73 -10.97 2.65 -7.83
C ASN A 73 -9.86 3.47 -7.16
N ARG A 74 -8.77 2.81 -6.73
CA ARG A 74 -7.77 3.44 -5.84
C ARG A 74 -6.47 3.83 -6.51
N VAL A 75 -5.98 3.03 -7.45
CA VAL A 75 -4.77 3.36 -8.22
C VAL A 75 -5.17 4.35 -9.31
N VAL A 76 -4.56 5.53 -9.29
CA VAL A 76 -4.76 6.56 -10.31
C VAL A 76 -3.39 6.99 -10.82
N ILE A 77 -3.17 6.85 -12.11
CA ILE A 77 -1.95 7.30 -12.78
C ILE A 77 -2.24 8.63 -13.46
N LYS A 78 -1.39 9.62 -13.25
CA LYS A 78 -1.54 10.95 -13.87
C LYS A 78 -0.20 11.45 -14.37
N GLU A 79 -0.19 12.03 -15.56
CA GLU A 79 0.90 12.88 -15.99
C GLU A 79 0.74 14.26 -15.35
N MET A 80 1.82 14.80 -14.77
CA MET A 80 1.83 16.14 -14.21
C MET A 80 2.75 17.03 -15.02
N MET A 81 2.26 18.18 -15.49
CA MET A 81 3.08 19.10 -16.30
C MET A 81 4.15 19.82 -15.46
N ILE A 82 3.89 20.03 -14.17
CA ILE A 82 4.79 20.67 -13.23
C ILE A 82 4.71 19.88 -11.92
N ASP A 83 5.84 19.37 -11.45
CA ASP A 83 5.93 18.79 -10.11
C ASP A 83 5.72 19.91 -9.09
N ASP A 84 4.77 19.72 -8.16
CA ASP A 84 4.61 20.62 -7.03
C ASP A 84 5.92 20.63 -6.21
N PRO A 85 6.70 21.72 -6.22
CA PRO A 85 7.99 21.76 -5.56
C PRO A 85 7.87 21.60 -4.04
N LYS A 86 6.67 21.80 -3.48
CA LYS A 86 6.38 21.63 -2.05
C LYS A 86 6.12 20.17 -1.68
N LYS A 87 5.99 19.26 -2.66
CA LYS A 87 5.55 17.88 -2.43
C LYS A 87 6.50 16.88 -3.08
N ALA A 88 7.48 16.43 -2.29
CA ALA A 88 8.41 15.39 -2.71
C ALA A 88 7.71 14.02 -2.75
N TYR A 89 7.63 13.43 -3.94
CA TYR A 89 7.13 12.07 -4.12
C TYR A 89 8.29 11.06 -4.14
N PRO A 90 8.24 9.97 -3.34
CA PRO A 90 9.24 8.91 -3.44
C PRO A 90 9.22 8.28 -4.84
N LYS A 91 10.42 7.98 -5.36
CA LYS A 91 10.59 7.32 -6.66
C LYS A 91 10.02 5.90 -6.64
N LEU A 92 9.37 5.49 -7.72
CA LEU A 92 8.82 4.15 -7.91
C LEU A 92 9.92 3.09 -7.82
N SER A 93 11.12 3.36 -8.34
CA SER A 93 12.30 2.51 -8.24
C SER A 93 12.71 2.18 -6.79
N LYS A 94 12.35 3.04 -5.83
CA LYS A 94 12.61 2.85 -4.40
C LYS A 94 11.54 2.03 -3.70
N VAL A 95 10.39 1.80 -4.32
CA VAL A 95 9.35 0.91 -3.79
C VAL A 95 9.74 -0.53 -4.08
N PRO A 96 9.94 -1.41 -3.09
CA PRO A 96 10.30 -2.80 -3.31
C PRO A 96 9.25 -3.57 -4.13
N LEU A 97 9.67 -4.62 -4.83
CA LEU A 97 8.75 -5.52 -5.52
C LEU A 97 8.12 -6.52 -4.55
N GLN A 98 6.91 -6.98 -4.88
CA GLN A 98 6.17 -7.99 -4.12
C GLN A 98 6.60 -9.40 -4.53
N THR A 99 7.83 -9.78 -4.17
CA THR A 99 8.43 -11.08 -4.53
C THR A 99 8.06 -12.22 -3.58
N GLY A 100 7.11 -12.02 -2.66
CA GLY A 100 6.72 -13.01 -1.65
C GLY A 100 6.05 -14.27 -2.19
N PHE A 101 5.55 -14.25 -3.43
CA PHE A 101 4.94 -15.40 -4.10
C PHE A 101 5.72 -15.83 -5.35
N VAL A 102 6.20 -14.87 -6.14
CA VAL A 102 6.99 -15.07 -7.35
C VAL A 102 8.34 -14.38 -7.17
N SER A 103 9.40 -15.15 -6.96
CA SER A 103 10.72 -14.63 -6.57
C SER A 103 11.46 -13.89 -7.70
N ASN A 104 11.18 -14.24 -8.96
CA ASN A 104 11.80 -13.66 -10.14
C ASN A 104 10.97 -12.52 -10.76
N LEU A 105 10.04 -11.92 -10.01
CA LEU A 105 9.25 -10.77 -10.45
C LEU A 105 10.17 -9.59 -10.83
N LYS A 106 9.94 -8.96 -11.98
CA LYS A 106 10.78 -7.87 -12.50
C LYS A 106 9.97 -6.60 -12.69
N ARG A 107 10.61 -5.44 -12.54
CA ARG A 107 10.02 -4.16 -12.96
C ARG A 107 9.86 -4.14 -14.47
N ASP A 108 8.89 -3.38 -14.95
CA ASP A 108 8.74 -3.14 -16.38
C ASP A 108 9.95 -2.35 -16.88
N LYS A 109 10.47 -2.74 -18.05
CA LYS A 109 11.63 -2.05 -18.65
C LYS A 109 11.27 -0.62 -19.07
N ILE A 110 10.04 -0.45 -19.55
CA ILE A 110 9.48 0.83 -20.01
C ILE A 110 8.16 0.98 -19.26
N PHE A 111 7.98 2.13 -18.62
CA PHE A 111 6.72 2.44 -17.95
C PHE A 111 5.64 2.75 -18.99
N ASN A 112 4.52 2.03 -18.91
CA ASN A 112 3.32 2.31 -19.69
C ASN A 112 2.12 2.45 -18.73
N PRO A 113 1.49 3.63 -18.62
CA PRO A 113 0.35 3.81 -17.72
C PRO A 113 -0.81 2.87 -18.05
N GLU A 114 -0.98 2.50 -19.32
CA GLU A 114 -2.08 1.65 -19.80
C GLU A 114 -1.84 0.16 -19.55
N ASP A 115 -0.66 -0.27 -19.10
CA ASP A 115 -0.38 -1.69 -18.79
C ASP A 115 0.38 -1.87 -17.47
N PHE A 116 0.52 -0.80 -16.69
CA PHE A 116 1.19 -0.85 -15.41
C PHE A 116 0.43 -1.75 -14.43
N ASN A 117 1.10 -2.79 -13.91
CA ASN A 117 0.56 -3.64 -12.85
C ASN A 117 0.97 -3.12 -11.46
N PRO A 118 0.08 -2.42 -10.73
CA PRO A 118 0.41 -1.85 -9.43
C PRO A 118 0.64 -2.91 -8.34
N LEU A 119 0.15 -4.15 -8.53
CA LEU A 119 0.30 -5.22 -7.53
C LEU A 119 1.74 -5.72 -7.42
N LYS A 120 2.59 -5.44 -8.42
CA LYS A 120 4.00 -5.82 -8.42
C LYS A 120 4.80 -5.11 -7.34
N TYR A 121 4.30 -4.01 -6.80
CA TYR A 121 5.02 -3.13 -5.90
C TYR A 121 4.44 -3.21 -4.49
N GLN A 122 5.30 -3.12 -3.48
CA GLN A 122 4.92 -3.03 -2.07
C GLN A 122 4.40 -1.62 -1.73
N PHE A 123 3.38 -1.16 -2.44
CA PHE A 123 2.68 0.07 -2.11
C PHE A 123 1.96 -0.04 -0.77
N LYS A 124 1.78 1.11 -0.13
CA LYS A 124 1.05 1.23 1.15
C LYS A 124 -0.48 1.17 0.94
N PHE A 125 -0.97 0.12 0.28
CA PHE A 125 -2.40 -0.05 -0.03
C PHE A 125 -3.30 -0.06 1.22
N TYR A 126 -2.79 -0.45 2.38
CA TYR A 126 -3.59 -0.54 3.62
C TYR A 126 -3.28 0.56 4.63
N ALA A 127 -2.53 1.60 4.23
CA ALA A 127 -2.31 2.76 5.07
C ALA A 127 -3.59 3.58 5.25
N ARG A 128 -3.66 4.35 6.35
CA ARG A 128 -4.80 5.23 6.66
C ARG A 128 -5.01 6.32 5.62
N GLY A 129 -3.92 6.91 5.15
CA GLY A 129 -3.91 7.96 4.13
C GLY A 129 -3.61 7.43 2.73
N GLY A 130 -3.85 8.27 1.74
CA GLY A 130 -3.35 8.01 0.39
C GLY A 130 -1.83 8.16 0.30
N ALA A 131 -1.25 7.64 -0.77
CA ALA A 131 0.17 7.74 -1.06
C ALA A 131 0.38 8.15 -2.52
N GLY A 132 1.47 8.86 -2.80
CA GLY A 132 1.88 9.22 -4.16
C GLY A 132 3.31 8.76 -4.42
N TYR A 133 3.60 8.36 -5.65
CA TYR A 133 4.91 7.89 -6.09
C TYR A 133 5.22 8.47 -7.46
N ARG A 134 6.44 8.96 -7.66
CA ARG A 134 6.90 9.46 -8.96
C ARG A 134 7.52 8.33 -9.76
N VAL A 135 7.11 8.18 -11.01
CA VAL A 135 7.72 7.22 -11.94
C VAL A 135 9.06 7.79 -12.41
N ASP A 136 10.14 7.04 -12.19
CA ASP A 136 11.50 7.42 -12.56
C ASP A 136 11.62 7.81 -14.03
N GLY A 137 12.30 8.93 -14.31
CA GLY A 137 12.56 9.39 -15.68
C GLY A 137 11.34 9.91 -16.44
N THR A 138 10.19 10.08 -15.79
CA THR A 138 8.98 10.61 -16.42
C THR A 138 8.28 11.67 -15.55
N ASN A 139 7.20 12.22 -16.09
CA ASN A 139 6.28 13.13 -15.40
C ASN A 139 5.06 12.39 -14.81
N TYR A 140 5.02 11.06 -14.93
CA TYR A 140 3.93 10.25 -14.39
C TYR A 140 4.04 10.06 -12.88
N HIS A 141 2.88 10.11 -12.25
CA HIS A 141 2.69 9.89 -10.83
C HIS A 141 1.61 8.84 -10.59
N ILE A 142 1.88 7.95 -9.65
CA ILE A 142 0.95 6.91 -9.20
C ILE A 142 0.41 7.33 -7.85
N PHE A 143 -0.90 7.57 -7.79
CA PHE A 143 -1.62 7.90 -6.58
C PHE A 143 -2.44 6.70 -6.12
N ILE A 144 -2.26 6.33 -4.86
CA ILE A 144 -3.06 5.32 -4.16
C ILE A 144 -4.01 6.07 -3.25
N LYS A 145 -5.31 6.10 -3.59
CA LYS A 145 -6.34 6.67 -2.71
C LYS A 145 -6.47 5.85 -1.43
N SER A 146 -6.94 6.46 -0.34
CA SER A 146 -7.32 5.70 0.85
C SER A 146 -8.46 4.73 0.52
N GLN A 147 -8.61 3.66 1.31
CA GLN A 147 -9.75 2.75 1.22
C GLN A 147 -10.99 3.27 1.97
N PHE A 148 -10.84 4.38 2.69
CA PHE A 148 -11.81 4.99 3.61
C PHE A 148 -12.47 6.25 3.05
#